data_AF-Q6JCW8-F1
#
_entry.id   AF-Q6JCW8-F1
#
_cell.length_a   1.000
_cell.length_b   1.000
_cell.length_c   1.000
_cell.angle_alpha   90.00
_cell.angle_beta   90.00
_cell.angle_gamma   90.00
#
_symmetry.space_group_name_H-M   'P 1'
#
loop_
_entity.id
_entity.type
_entity.pdbx_description
1 polymer ?
#
loop_
_entity_poly.entity_id
_entity_poly.type
_entity_poly.pdbx_seq_one_letter_code
_entity_poly.pdbx_strand_id
1 'polypeptide(L)'
;MNTWLLSLQNSNSPTYDMMIFFHDFTMMILIFITLLILFIMFSMVKNKLINRFLLQGHLIELIWTITPMIILILIAIPSIKILYLTDEMFNNKITIKSIGHQWYWSYEYSDFLNIEFDSFMIPTNQLNPNEFR
;
A
#
# COMPACT_ATOMS: atom_id res chain seq x y z
N MET A 1 -5.43 -4.50 -14.58
CA MET A 1 -6.46 -3.48 -14.91
C MET A 1 -7.80 -3.99 -14.48
N ASN A 2 -8.42 -3.35 -13.49
CA ASN A 2 -9.76 -3.75 -13.11
C ASN A 2 -10.51 -2.68 -12.34
N THR A 3 -11.82 -2.70 -12.50
CA THR A 3 -12.74 -1.59 -12.21
C THR A 3 -13.66 -1.81 -11.02
N TRP A 4 -13.74 -3.02 -10.43
CA TRP A 4 -14.58 -3.23 -9.23
C TRP A 4 -14.00 -4.26 -8.26
N LEU A 5 -12.70 -4.14 -7.96
CA LEU A 5 -12.03 -4.96 -6.95
C LEU A 5 -11.81 -4.17 -5.67
N LEU A 6 -12.15 -4.78 -4.53
CA LEU A 6 -11.82 -4.27 -3.19
C LEU A 6 -10.33 -4.50 -2.85
N SER A 7 -9.70 -5.47 -3.50
CA SER A 7 -8.30 -5.85 -3.31
C SER A 7 -7.38 -5.15 -4.31
N LEU A 8 -6.07 -5.25 -4.04
CA LEU A 8 -5.03 -4.89 -5.00
C LEU A 8 -5.16 -5.68 -6.30
N GLN A 9 -4.64 -5.11 -7.41
CA GLN A 9 -4.53 -5.85 -8.67
C GLN A 9 -3.53 -6.99 -8.52
N ASN A 10 -3.69 -8.04 -9.33
CA ASN A 10 -2.73 -9.13 -9.40
C ASN A 10 -1.34 -8.62 -9.77
N SER A 11 -0.32 -9.28 -9.23
CA SER A 11 1.06 -8.91 -9.44
C SER A 11 1.57 -9.20 -10.85
N ASN A 12 2.46 -8.34 -11.30
CA ASN A 12 3.21 -8.52 -12.55
C ASN A 12 4.73 -8.35 -12.35
N SER A 13 5.19 -8.23 -11.10
CA SER A 13 6.60 -8.19 -10.75
C SER A 13 6.84 -8.81 -9.36
N PRO A 14 8.03 -9.40 -9.12
CA PRO A 14 8.37 -9.97 -7.81
C PRO A 14 8.35 -8.94 -6.67
N THR A 15 8.72 -7.69 -6.96
CA THR A 15 8.67 -6.59 -5.98
C THR A 15 7.24 -6.28 -5.57
N TYR A 16 6.30 -6.30 -6.50
CA TYR A 16 4.90 -6.04 -6.23
C TYR A 16 4.22 -7.20 -5.49
N ASP A 17 4.64 -8.46 -5.71
CA ASP A 17 4.24 -9.58 -4.84
C ASP A 17 4.59 -9.32 -3.37
N MET A 18 5.83 -8.89 -3.10
CA MET A 18 6.25 -8.56 -1.74
C MET A 18 5.43 -7.41 -1.14
N MET A 19 5.04 -6.42 -1.95
CA MET A 19 4.15 -5.34 -1.51
C MET A 19 2.75 -5.85 -1.15
N ILE A 20 2.18 -6.80 -1.90
CA ILE A 20 0.89 -7.41 -1.55
C ILE A 20 1.01 -8.16 -0.21
N PHE A 21 2.06 -8.96 -0.01
CA PHE A 21 2.28 -9.65 1.27
C PHE A 21 2.42 -8.67 2.44
N PHE A 22 3.15 -7.58 2.24
CA PHE A 22 3.28 -6.54 3.25
C PHE A 22 1.95 -5.84 3.55
N HIS A 23 1.19 -5.50 2.51
CA HIS A 23 -0.16 -4.96 2.66
C HIS A 23 -1.04 -5.88 3.51
N ASP A 24 -1.10 -7.16 3.19
CA ASP A 24 -1.95 -8.12 3.92
C ASP A 24 -1.51 -8.28 5.38
N PHE A 25 -0.20 -8.31 5.63
CA PHE A 25 0.35 -8.33 6.99
C PHE A 25 -0.06 -7.09 7.80
N THR A 26 0.08 -5.89 7.22
CA THR A 26 -0.32 -4.65 7.90
C THR A 26 -1.82 -4.55 8.11
N MET A 27 -2.63 -4.97 7.14
CA MET A 27 -4.08 -4.99 7.24
C MET A 27 -4.56 -5.95 8.32
N MET A 28 -3.93 -7.12 8.48
CA MET A 28 -4.24 -8.05 9.57
C MET A 28 -4.04 -7.39 10.94
N ILE A 29 -2.94 -6.65 11.14
CA ILE A 29 -2.66 -5.94 12.39
C ILE A 29 -3.68 -4.82 12.63
N LEU A 30 -4.01 -4.04 11.60
CA LEU A 30 -4.97 -2.94 11.72
C LEU A 30 -6.39 -3.45 12.05
N ILE A 31 -6.83 -4.52 11.39
CA ILE A 31 -8.12 -5.16 11.68
C ILE A 31 -8.14 -5.67 13.13
N PHE A 32 -7.04 -6.26 13.60
CA PHE A 32 -6.94 -6.71 15.00
C PHE A 32 -7.08 -5.55 16.00
N ILE A 33 -6.36 -4.44 15.79
CA ILE A 33 -6.42 -3.27 16.67
C ILE A 33 -7.83 -2.65 16.67
N THR A 34 -8.43 -2.49 15.50
CA THR A 34 -9.78 -1.90 15.36
C THR A 34 -10.84 -2.76 16.05
N LEU A 35 -10.77 -4.10 15.92
CA LEU A 35 -11.66 -5.02 16.65
C LEU A 35 -11.45 -4.97 18.16
N LEU A 36 -10.20 -4.87 18.64
CA LEU A 36 -9.88 -4.74 20.06
C LEU A 36 -10.47 -3.45 20.66
N ILE A 37 -10.30 -2.31 19.96
CA ILE A 37 -10.87 -1.04 20.39
C ILE A 37 -12.40 -1.11 20.39
N LEU A 38 -13.00 -1.66 19.32
CA LEU A 38 -14.45 -1.83 19.23
C LEU A 38 -14.99 -2.67 20.40
N PHE A 39 -14.31 -3.76 20.75
CA PHE A 39 -14.67 -4.61 21.87
C PHE A 39 -14.60 -3.87 23.22
N ILE A 40 -13.52 -3.12 23.48
CA ILE A 40 -13.37 -2.32 24.70
C ILE A 40 -14.51 -1.31 24.80
N MET A 41 -14.76 -0.54 23.73
CA MET A 41 -15.82 0.46 23.69
C MET A 41 -17.20 -0.16 23.96
N PHE A 42 -17.51 -1.29 23.32
CA PHE A 42 -18.77 -1.98 23.52
C PHE A 42 -18.94 -2.52 24.95
N SER A 43 -17.86 -3.05 25.54
CA SER A 43 -17.88 -3.53 26.93
C SER A 43 -18.07 -2.38 27.93
N MET A 44 -17.48 -1.22 27.69
CA MET A 44 -17.62 -0.03 28.54
C MET A 44 -19.05 0.51 28.52
N VAL A 45 -19.72 0.51 27.35
CA VAL A 45 -21.14 0.92 27.24
C VAL A 45 -22.06 -0.04 28.01
N LYS A 46 -21.73 -1.33 28.08
CA LYS A 46 -22.52 -2.33 28.80
C LYS A 46 -22.26 -2.36 30.31
N ASN A 47 -21.20 -1.74 30.79
CA ASN A 47 -20.81 -1.81 32.19
C ASN A 47 -21.70 -0.91 33.06
N LYS A 48 -22.28 -1.47 34.13
CA LYS A 48 -23.11 -0.74 35.10
C LYS A 48 -22.35 -0.38 36.39
N LEU A 49 -21.17 -0.95 36.60
CA LEU A 49 -20.39 -0.74 37.82
C LEU A 49 -19.61 0.58 37.74
N ILE A 50 -19.65 1.37 38.80
CA ILE A 50 -18.98 2.68 38.88
C ILE A 50 -17.80 2.59 39.84
N ASN A 51 -16.60 2.95 39.36
CA ASN A 51 -15.42 3.13 40.20
C ASN A 51 -14.94 4.59 40.14
N ARG A 52 -15.01 5.31 41.26
CA ARG A 52 -14.67 6.75 41.36
C ARG A 52 -13.24 7.03 41.82
N PHE A 53 -12.53 6.03 42.34
CA PHE A 53 -11.22 6.21 42.98
C PHE A 53 -10.04 5.88 42.04
N LEU A 54 -10.31 5.42 40.82
CA LEU A 54 -9.29 5.17 39.80
C LEU A 54 -8.85 6.49 39.14
N LEU A 55 -8.08 7.29 39.87
CA LEU A 55 -7.58 8.59 39.40
C LEU A 55 -6.28 8.46 38.60
N GLN A 56 -5.45 7.46 38.91
CA GLN A 56 -4.15 7.26 38.32
C GLN A 56 -3.84 5.77 38.11
N GLY A 57 -3.24 5.45 36.97
CA GLY A 57 -2.96 4.09 36.55
C GLY A 57 -1.68 3.99 35.73
N HIS A 58 -0.54 4.37 36.31
CA HIS A 58 0.76 4.37 35.61
C HIS A 58 1.13 3.04 34.94
N LEU A 59 0.76 1.92 35.55
CA LEU A 59 0.99 0.60 34.94
C LEU A 59 0.21 0.44 33.63
N ILE A 60 -1.02 0.93 33.56
CA ILE A 60 -1.86 0.88 32.34
C ILE A 60 -1.28 1.82 31.28
N GLU A 61 -0.81 3.00 31.70
CA GLU A 61 -0.15 3.95 30.82
C GLU A 61 1.12 3.37 30.17
N LEU A 62 1.93 2.66 30.96
CA LEU A 62 3.11 1.99 30.47
C LEU A 62 2.76 0.86 29.49
N ILE A 63 1.72 0.07 29.78
CA ILE A 63 1.28 -1.01 28.89
C ILE A 63 0.79 -0.45 27.55
N TRP A 64 -0.08 0.57 27.54
CA TRP A 64 -0.63 1.10 26.30
C TRP A 64 0.37 1.95 25.48
N THR A 65 1.54 2.28 26.03
CA THR A 65 2.60 3.03 25.31
C THR A 65 3.61 2.07 24.69
N ILE A 66 3.99 1.01 25.42
CA ILE A 66 4.94 0.01 24.91
C ILE A 66 4.28 -0.89 23.86
N THR A 67 3.01 -1.26 24.04
CA THR A 67 2.32 -2.16 23.11
C THR A 67 2.23 -1.62 21.67
N PRO A 68 1.84 -0.36 21.40
CA PRO A 68 1.84 0.18 20.04
C PRO A 68 3.26 0.37 19.49
N MET A 69 4.22 0.72 20.35
CA MET A 69 5.62 0.86 19.93
C MET A 69 6.17 -0.44 19.33
N ILE A 70 5.92 -1.57 20.00
CA ILE A 70 6.35 -2.89 19.50
C ILE A 70 5.65 -3.23 18.18
N ILE A 71 4.34 -2.97 18.07
CA ILE A 71 3.58 -3.21 16.83
C ILE A 71 4.16 -2.41 15.65
N LEU A 72 4.52 -1.14 15.87
CA LEU A 72 5.12 -0.31 14.83
C LEU A 72 6.48 -0.85 14.37
N ILE A 73 7.32 -1.34 15.29
CA ILE A 73 8.60 -1.96 14.94
C ILE A 73 8.38 -3.21 14.07
N LEU A 74 7.40 -4.04 14.40
CA LEU A 74 7.07 -5.23 13.61
C LEU A 74 6.60 -4.90 12.18
N ILE A 75 5.90 -3.77 12.01
CA ILE A 75 5.51 -3.27 10.68
C ILE A 75 6.72 -2.67 9.93
N ALA A 76 7.59 -1.94 10.64
CA ALA A 76 8.72 -1.24 10.03
C ALA A 76 9.77 -2.19 9.43
N ILE A 77 10.06 -3.32 10.07
CA ILE A 77 11.08 -4.28 9.60
C ILE A 77 10.83 -4.77 8.15
N PRO A 78 9.67 -5.36 7.82
CA PRO A 78 9.39 -5.78 6.44
C PRO A 78 9.27 -4.58 5.49
N SER A 79 8.75 -3.44 5.95
CA SER A 79 8.63 -2.23 5.12
C SER A 79 9.99 -1.72 4.64
N ILE A 80 10.97 -1.63 5.54
CA ILE A 80 12.32 -1.14 5.22
C ILE A 80 13.03 -2.13 4.29
N LYS A 81 12.85 -3.43 4.52
CA LYS A 81 13.41 -4.46 3.63
C LYS A 81 12.91 -4.31 2.19
N ILE A 82 11.60 -4.12 2.00
CA ILE A 82 11.02 -3.93 0.66
C ILE A 82 11.57 -2.65 0.02
N LEU A 83 11.68 -1.56 0.77
CA LEU A 83 12.24 -0.30 0.29
C LEU A 83 13.64 -0.48 -0.30
N TYR A 84 14.53 -1.18 0.41
CA TYR A 84 15.88 -1.43 -0.10
C TYR A 84 15.88 -2.34 -1.33
N LEU A 85 15.04 -3.37 -1.36
CA LEU A 85 14.92 -4.25 -2.54
C LEU A 85 14.41 -3.50 -3.78
N THR A 86 13.62 -2.45 -3.61
CA THR A 86 13.15 -1.63 -4.74
C THR A 86 14.19 -0.61 -5.23
N ASP A 87 15.11 -0.20 -4.36
CA ASP A 87 16.16 0.78 -4.70
C ASP A 87 17.40 0.12 -5.30
N GLU A 88 17.54 -1.20 -5.15
CA GLU A 88 18.61 -1.95 -5.79
C GLU A 88 18.53 -1.81 -7.33
N MET A 89 19.50 -1.07 -7.88
CA MET A 89 19.70 -0.94 -9.32
C MET A 89 20.18 -2.27 -9.89
N PHE A 90 19.25 -3.02 -10.47
CA PHE A 90 19.58 -4.21 -11.23
C PHE A 90 20.37 -3.83 -12.50
N ASN A 91 21.18 -4.78 -13.00
CA ASN A 91 21.85 -4.61 -14.27
C ASN A 91 20.83 -4.69 -15.43
N ASN A 92 20.33 -3.54 -15.83
CA ASN A 92 19.27 -3.43 -16.84
C ASN A 92 19.80 -3.79 -18.23
N LYS A 93 19.07 -4.63 -18.98
CA LYS A 93 19.43 -5.03 -20.34
C LYS A 93 18.94 -4.06 -21.43
N ILE A 94 17.95 -3.22 -21.10
CA ILE A 94 17.28 -2.28 -22.01
C ILE A 94 16.95 -1.02 -21.22
N THR A 95 17.15 0.13 -21.84
CA THR A 95 16.72 1.44 -21.36
C THR A 95 15.66 2.01 -22.28
N ILE A 96 14.55 2.47 -21.69
CA ILE A 96 13.45 3.14 -22.39
C ILE A 96 13.19 4.43 -21.64
N LYS A 97 13.20 5.57 -22.34
CA LYS A 97 12.79 6.84 -21.73
C LYS A 97 11.31 7.06 -22.00
N SER A 98 10.60 7.51 -20.97
CA SER A 98 9.23 7.98 -21.09
C SER A 98 9.21 9.46 -20.73
N ILE A 99 8.84 10.31 -21.68
CA ILE A 99 8.79 11.76 -21.54
C ILE A 99 7.32 12.18 -21.49
N GLY A 100 6.96 12.86 -20.40
CA GLY A 100 5.62 13.38 -20.20
C GLY A 100 5.43 14.72 -20.89
N HIS A 101 4.43 14.81 -21.74
CA HIS A 101 3.95 16.07 -22.33
C HIS A 101 2.56 16.42 -21.79
N GLN A 102 2.02 17.57 -22.20
CA GLN A 102 0.68 17.97 -21.81
C GLN A 102 -0.35 17.03 -22.46
N TRP A 103 -0.86 16.08 -21.68
CA TRP A 103 -1.88 15.07 -22.02
C TRP A 103 -1.46 13.91 -22.93
N TYR A 104 -0.16 13.66 -23.10
CA TYR A 104 0.34 12.48 -23.79
C TYR A 104 1.76 12.12 -23.32
N TRP A 105 2.22 10.94 -23.70
CA TRP A 105 3.55 10.44 -23.38
C TRP A 105 4.32 10.13 -24.66
N SER A 106 5.61 10.46 -24.72
CA SER A 106 6.50 10.03 -25.80
C SER A 106 7.50 9.02 -25.25
N TYR A 107 7.81 7.99 -26.05
CA TYR A 107 8.71 6.92 -25.66
C TYR A 107 9.92 6.89 -26.60
N GLU A 108 11.13 6.87 -26.03
CA GLU A 108 12.39 6.79 -26.78
C GLU A 108 13.12 5.48 -26.47
N TYR A 109 13.48 4.74 -27.53
CA TYR A 109 14.31 3.54 -27.49
C TYR A 109 15.71 3.85 -28.02
N SER A 110 16.59 4.35 -27.16
CA SER A 110 17.93 4.82 -27.54
C SER A 110 18.95 3.69 -27.80
N ASP A 111 18.70 2.47 -27.32
CA ASP A 111 19.75 1.43 -27.28
C ASP A 111 19.99 0.73 -28.62
N PHE A 112 19.05 0.79 -29.56
CA PHE A 112 19.14 0.02 -30.82
C PHE A 112 18.96 0.87 -32.09
N LEU A 113 17.81 1.52 -32.24
CA LEU A 113 17.37 2.11 -33.52
C LEU A 113 16.90 3.56 -33.39
N ASN A 114 17.09 4.21 -32.23
CA ASN A 114 16.55 5.53 -31.91
C ASN A 114 15.09 5.66 -32.33
N ILE A 115 14.26 4.69 -31.91
CA ILE A 115 12.83 4.69 -32.23
C ILE A 115 12.15 5.62 -31.23
N GLU A 116 11.37 6.56 -31.76
CA GLU A 116 10.62 7.54 -30.99
C GLU A 116 9.17 7.56 -31.48
N PHE A 117 8.21 7.55 -30.55
CA PHE A 117 6.78 7.68 -30.89
C PHE A 117 5.98 8.30 -29.74
N ASP A 118 4.88 8.95 -30.10
CA ASP A 118 3.91 9.53 -29.18
C ASP A 118 2.75 8.56 -28.90
N SER A 119 2.29 8.54 -27.65
CA SER A 119 1.20 7.72 -27.14
C SER A 119 0.08 8.63 -26.61
N PHE A 120 -1.03 8.65 -27.35
CA PHE A 120 -2.24 9.39 -27.01
C PHE A 120 -3.35 8.44 -26.52
N MET A 121 -4.23 8.95 -25.68
CA MET A 121 -5.47 8.26 -25.35
C MET A 121 -6.38 8.25 -26.57
N ILE A 122 -6.93 7.08 -26.92
CA ILE A 122 -7.88 6.94 -28.03
C ILE A 122 -9.19 7.65 -27.64
N PRO A 123 -9.70 8.58 -28.46
CA PRO A 123 -10.98 9.24 -28.20
C PRO A 123 -12.13 8.23 -28.17
N THR A 124 -13.14 8.48 -27.33
CA THR A 124 -14.27 7.56 -27.14
C THR A 124 -15.01 7.20 -28.42
N ASN A 125 -15.03 8.11 -29.40
CA ASN A 125 -15.71 7.93 -30.68
C ASN A 125 -14.94 7.02 -31.65
N GLN A 126 -13.66 6.78 -31.38
CA GLN A 126 -12.76 5.95 -32.19
C GLN A 126 -12.44 4.62 -31.49
N LEU A 127 -12.96 4.39 -30.28
CA LEU A 127 -12.76 3.15 -29.55
C LEU A 127 -13.45 1.99 -30.26
N ASN A 128 -12.72 0.89 -30.36
CA ASN A 128 -13.31 -0.39 -30.78
C ASN A 128 -14.17 -0.97 -29.64
N PRO A 129 -15.19 -1.81 -29.94
CA PRO A 129 -16.14 -2.30 -28.95
C PRO A 129 -15.53 -3.11 -27.78
N ASN A 130 -14.30 -3.61 -27.94
CA ASN A 130 -13.59 -4.40 -26.92
C ASN A 130 -12.46 -3.62 -26.22
N GLU A 131 -12.34 -2.32 -26.46
CA GLU A 131 -11.31 -1.48 -25.83
C GLU A 131 -11.82 -0.89 -24.51
N PHE A 132 -10.88 -0.67 -23.59
CA PHE A 132 -11.19 -0.04 -22.31
C PHE A 132 -11.35 1.46 -22.49
N ARG A 133 -12.47 1.99 -21.98
CA ARG A 133 -12.71 3.43 -21.83
C ARG A 133 -12.17 3.92 -20.50
#